data_AF-A0A255SXQ5-F1
#
_entry.id   AF-A0A255SXQ5-F1
#
_cell.length_a   1.000
_cell.length_b   1.000
_cell.length_c   1.000
_cell.angle_alpha   90.00
_cell.angle_beta   90.00
_cell.angle_gamma   90.00
#
_symmetry.space_group_name_H-M   'P 1'
#
loop_
_entity.id
_entity.type
_entity.pdbx_description
1 polymer ?
#
loop_
_entity_poly.entity_id
_entity_poly.type
_entity_poly.pdbx_seq_one_letter_code
_entity_poly.pdbx_strand_id
1 'polypeptide(L)'
;MTLCAQDYPDYMLEQTADKVERMDERIKAAFEEWVDSNVIPTIEIEGWSYNKLVEKFKMRPVAAFLALDWLTREPEKASKALKRGIR
;
A
#
# COMPACT_ATOMS: atom_id res chain seq x y z
N MET A 1 -5.48 -16.87 -18.21
CA MET A 1 -6.22 -16.33 -17.05
C MET A 1 -6.17 -14.83 -17.16
N THR A 2 -7.26 -14.22 -17.62
CA THR A 2 -7.35 -12.78 -17.81
C THR A 2 -7.76 -12.18 -16.47
N LEU A 3 -6.79 -11.68 -15.72
CA LEU A 3 -7.04 -11.01 -14.46
C LEU A 3 -7.64 -9.66 -14.77
N CYS A 4 -8.91 -9.50 -14.38
CA CYS A 4 -9.62 -8.24 -14.41
C CYS A 4 -8.95 -7.28 -13.43
N ALA A 5 -7.98 -6.51 -13.93
CA ALA A 5 -7.57 -5.23 -13.40
C ALA A 5 -8.82 -4.34 -13.31
N GLN A 6 -9.55 -4.45 -12.21
CA GLN A 6 -10.68 -3.57 -11.94
C GLN A 6 -10.11 -2.20 -11.58
N ASP A 7 -10.14 -1.31 -12.57
CA ASP A 7 -10.10 0.16 -12.48
C ASP A 7 -8.75 0.85 -12.21
N TYR A 8 -7.61 0.17 -12.33
CA TYR A 8 -6.31 0.85 -12.32
C TYR A 8 -5.78 0.98 -13.75
N PRO A 9 -5.65 2.21 -14.28
CA PRO A 9 -5.04 2.42 -15.59
C PRO A 9 -3.60 1.89 -15.60
N ASP A 10 -3.20 1.17 -16.64
CA ASP A 10 -1.83 0.64 -16.82
C ASP A 10 -0.74 1.67 -16.52
N TYR A 11 -0.92 2.93 -16.94
CA TYR A 11 0.05 4.00 -16.69
C TYR A 11 0.23 4.34 -15.19
N MET A 12 -0.79 4.09 -14.38
CA MET A 12 -0.76 4.32 -12.93
C MET A 12 -0.02 3.15 -12.25
N LEU A 13 -0.14 1.95 -12.81
CA LEU A 13 0.61 0.76 -12.42
C LEU A 13 2.10 0.93 -12.75
N GLU A 14 2.45 1.43 -13.93
CA GLU A 14 3.85 1.66 -14.33
C GLU A 14 4.54 2.72 -13.45
N GLN A 15 3.89 3.85 -13.17
CA GLN A 15 4.47 4.87 -12.27
C GLN A 15 4.53 4.42 -10.80
N THR A 16 3.64 3.50 -10.41
CA THR A 16 3.66 2.90 -9.08
C THR A 16 4.71 1.79 -9.01
N ALA A 17 4.94 1.05 -10.09
CA ALA A 17 5.90 -0.05 -10.17
C ALA A 17 7.33 0.42 -9.90
N ASP A 18 7.74 1.57 -10.45
CA ASP A 18 9.08 2.13 -10.18
C ASP A 18 9.29 2.48 -8.69
N LYS A 19 8.21 2.94 -8.03
CA LYS A 19 8.22 3.17 -6.58
C LYS A 19 8.19 1.86 -5.80
N VAL A 20 7.42 0.88 -6.25
CA VAL A 20 7.28 -0.45 -5.65
C VAL A 20 8.56 -1.28 -5.79
N GLU A 21 9.31 -1.13 -6.88
CA GLU A 21 10.64 -1.75 -7.02
C GLU A 21 11.63 -1.24 -5.96
N ARG A 22 11.42 -0.02 -5.45
CA ARG A 22 12.20 0.55 -4.36
C ARG A 22 11.61 0.28 -2.98
N MET A 23 10.42 -0.31 -2.89
CA MET A 23 9.79 -0.68 -1.62
C MET A 23 10.42 -1.94 -1.03
N ASP A 24 10.19 -2.14 0.26
CA ASP A 24 10.57 -3.36 0.94
C ASP A 24 9.96 -4.60 0.25
N GLU A 25 10.74 -5.68 0.12
CA GLU A 25 10.35 -6.90 -0.59
C GLU A 25 9.03 -7.49 -0.07
N ARG A 26 8.76 -7.35 1.23
CA ARG A 26 7.54 -7.83 1.87
C ARG A 26 6.31 -7.06 1.44
N ILE A 27 6.45 -5.74 1.30
CA ILE A 27 5.37 -4.86 0.86
C ILE A 27 5.09 -5.09 -0.62
N LYS A 28 6.15 -5.27 -1.41
CA LYS A 28 6.05 -5.59 -2.83
C LYS A 28 5.31 -6.91 -3.08
N ALA A 29 5.69 -8.00 -2.41
CA ALA A 29 5.01 -9.28 -2.57
C ALA A 29 3.51 -9.19 -2.24
N ALA A 30 3.17 -8.50 -1.15
CA ALA A 30 1.77 -8.27 -0.77
C ALA A 30 1.02 -7.34 -1.72
N PHE A 31 1.70 -6.38 -2.35
CA PHE A 31 1.12 -5.55 -3.39
C PHE A 31 0.81 -6.39 -4.63
N GLU A 32 1.73 -7.23 -5.07
CA GLU A 32 1.54 -8.13 -6.22
C GLU A 32 0.38 -9.12 -5.96
N GLU A 33 0.32 -9.74 -4.77
CA GLU A 33 -0.82 -10.59 -4.38
C GLU A 33 -2.15 -9.82 -4.31
N TRP A 34 -2.13 -8.58 -3.83
CA TRP A 34 -3.32 -7.74 -3.82
C TRP A 34 -3.75 -7.33 -5.23
N VAL A 35 -2.82 -7.03 -6.14
CA VAL A 35 -3.15 -6.69 -7.52
C VAL A 35 -3.70 -7.91 -8.28
N ASP A 36 -3.08 -9.07 -8.09
CA ASP A 36 -3.45 -10.31 -8.77
C ASP A 36 -4.76 -10.88 -8.22
N SER A 37 -4.85 -11.07 -6.91
CA SER A 37 -5.95 -11.81 -6.29
C SER A 37 -6.96 -10.92 -5.55
N ASN A 38 -6.73 -9.60 -5.51
CA ASN A 38 -7.53 -8.63 -4.73
C ASN A 38 -7.65 -9.04 -3.24
N VAL A 39 -6.66 -9.78 -2.75
CA VAL A 39 -6.58 -10.27 -1.38
C VAL A 39 -6.06 -9.15 -0.49
N ILE A 40 -6.79 -8.89 0.60
CA ILE A 40 -6.37 -7.90 1.60
C ILE A 40 -5.14 -8.46 2.34
N PRO A 41 -3.98 -7.81 2.22
CA PRO A 41 -2.79 -8.29 2.91
C PRO A 41 -2.93 -8.09 4.42
N THR A 42 -2.51 -9.09 5.19
CA THR A 42 -2.48 -9.07 6.66
C THR A 42 -1.23 -8.38 7.22
N ILE A 43 -0.56 -7.53 6.42
CA ILE A 43 0.61 -6.77 6.87
C ILE A 43 0.17 -5.73 7.89
N GLU A 44 0.86 -5.74 9.03
CA GLU A 44 0.75 -4.73 10.07
C GLU A 44 2.14 -4.25 10.47
N ILE A 45 2.36 -2.94 10.43
CA ILE A 45 3.59 -2.29 10.88
C ILE A 45 3.22 -1.28 11.95
N GLU A 46 3.79 -1.41 13.16
CA GLU A 46 3.56 -0.46 14.27
C GLU A 46 2.08 -0.22 14.62
N GLY A 47 1.24 -1.26 14.49
CA GLY A 47 -0.21 -1.17 14.74
C GLY A 47 -1.02 -0.48 13.62
N TRP A 48 -0.40 -0.30 12.46
CA TRP A 48 -1.04 0.14 11.23
C TRP A 48 -1.10 -1.02 10.24
N SER A 49 -2.32 -1.42 9.90
CA SER A 49 -2.56 -2.42 8.87
C SER A 49 -3.09 -1.78 7.60
N TYR A 50 -2.87 -2.46 6.47
CA TYR A 50 -3.41 -2.03 5.17
C TYR A 50 -4.90 -1.76 5.24
N ASN A 51 -5.66 -2.70 5.81
CA ASN A 51 -7.10 -2.58 5.98
C ASN A 51 -7.50 -1.32 6.77
N LYS A 52 -6.79 -1.01 7.87
CA LYS A 52 -7.05 0.21 8.65
C LYS A 52 -6.85 1.47 7.82
N LEU A 53 -5.81 1.52 6.98
CA LEU A 53 -5.55 2.68 6.12
C LEU A 53 -6.63 2.83 5.04
N VAL A 54 -7.03 1.74 4.39
CA VAL A 54 -8.02 1.78 3.30
C VAL A 54 -9.44 1.97 3.84
N GLU A 55 -9.87 1.22 4.86
CA GLU A 55 -11.23 1.27 5.38
C GLU A 55 -11.46 2.48 6.30
N LYS A 56 -10.55 2.70 7.27
CA LYS A 56 -10.74 3.75 8.29
C LYS A 56 -10.35 5.14 7.78
N PHE A 57 -9.29 5.23 6.97
CA PHE A 57 -8.81 6.51 6.43
C PHE A 57 -9.28 6.74 4.99
N LYS A 58 -10.08 5.84 4.41
CA LYS A 58 -10.55 5.91 3.01
C LYS A 58 -9.39 6.14 2.02
N MET A 59 -8.20 5.63 2.38
CA MET A 59 -6.98 5.82 1.60
C MET A 59 -7.01 4.92 0.36
N ARG A 60 -6.45 5.39 -0.74
CA ARG A 60 -6.29 4.53 -1.92
C ARG A 60 -5.39 3.33 -1.56
N PRO A 61 -5.73 2.11 -2.01
CA PRO A 61 -4.91 0.90 -1.85
C PRO A 61 -3.41 1.12 -2.02
N VAL A 62 -3.02 1.66 -3.16
CA VAL A 62 -1.61 1.97 -3.49
C VAL A 62 -0.96 2.89 -2.45
N ALA A 63 -1.68 3.91 -1.97
CA ALA A 63 -1.18 4.83 -0.95
C ALA A 63 -1.07 4.17 0.43
N ALA A 64 -1.92 3.18 0.74
CA ALA A 64 -1.78 2.39 1.96
C ALA A 64 -0.50 1.55 1.94
N PHE A 65 -0.16 0.90 0.82
CA PHE A 65 1.13 0.21 0.68
C PHE A 65 2.32 1.16 0.83
N LEU A 66 2.26 2.36 0.23
CA LEU A 66 3.29 3.40 0.39
C LEU A 66 3.44 3.87 1.82
N ALA A 67 2.33 4.02 2.54
CA ALA A 67 2.35 4.36 3.95
C ALA A 67 2.96 3.23 4.81
N LEU A 68 2.68 1.96 4.48
CA LEU A 68 3.27 0.81 5.17
C LEU A 68 4.78 0.70 4.92
N ASP A 69 5.25 0.93 3.69
CA ASP A 69 6.69 1.00 3.39
C ASP A 69 7.36 2.16 4.16
N TRP A 70 6.71 3.32 4.20
CA TRP A 70 7.20 4.45 4.96
C TRP A 70 7.22 4.16 6.47
N LEU A 71 6.24 3.42 7.00
CA LEU A 71 6.25 2.96 8.39
C LEU A 71 7.40 1.98 8.66
N THR A 72 7.73 1.10 7.72
CA THR A 72 8.89 0.19 7.84
C THR A 72 10.20 0.96 7.95
N ARG A 73 10.35 2.04 7.16
CA ARG A 73 11.57 2.87 7.13
C ARG A 73 11.66 3.89 8.27
N GLU A 74 10.55 4.58 8.54
CA GLU A 74 10.47 5.71 9.49
C GLU A 74 9.15 5.64 10.30
N PRO A 75 9.02 4.68 11.22
CA PRO A 75 7.76 4.39 11.92
C PRO A 75 7.24 5.59 12.73
N GLU A 76 8.12 6.32 13.40
CA GLU A 76 7.73 7.49 14.21
C GLU A 76 7.21 8.65 13.35
N LYS A 77 7.87 8.94 12.22
CA LYS A 77 7.45 10.04 11.33
C LYS A 77 6.18 9.66 10.57
N ALA A 78 6.14 8.45 10.02
CA ALA A 78 4.99 7.97 9.27
C ALA A 78 3.74 7.88 10.15
N SER A 79 3.85 7.29 11.35
CA SER A 79 2.70 7.22 12.28
C SER A 79 2.18 8.60 12.69
N LYS A 80 3.08 9.58 12.87
CA LYS A 80 2.70 10.97 13.17
C LYS A 80 2.00 11.63 11.98
N ALA A 81 2.50 11.43 10.76
CA ALA A 81 1.87 11.93 9.54
C ALA A 81 0.48 11.31 9.31
N LEU A 82 0.36 9.99 9.48
CA LEU A 82 -0.91 9.26 9.37
C LEU A 82 -1.94 9.73 10.40
N LYS A 83 -1.53 9.94 11.67
CA LYS A 83 -2.39 10.50 12.72
C LYS A 83 -2.84 11.92 12.42
N ARG A 84 -2.01 12.73 11.75
CA ARG A 84 -2.32 14.13 11.43
C ARG A 84 -3.29 14.27 10.25
N GLY A 85 -3.58 13.19 9.54
CA GLY A 85 -4.28 13.20 8.26
C GLY A 85 -3.31 13.57 7.15
N ILE A 86 -3.13 12.67 6.18
CA ILE A 86 -2.45 13.00 4.93
C ILE A 86 -3.32 14.06 4.24
N ARG A 87 -2.86 15.31 4.20
CA ARG A 87 -3.56 16.45 3.59
C ARG A 87 -3.05 16.69 2.19
#